data_AF-A0AAQ3QE73-F1
#
_entry.id   AF-A0AAQ3QE73-F1
#
_cell.length_a   1.000
_cell.length_b   1.000
_cell.length_c   1.000
_cell.angle_alpha   90.00
_cell.angle_beta   90.00
_cell.angle_gamma   90.00
#
_symmetry.space_group_name_H-M   'P 1'
#
loop_
_entity.id
_entity.type
_entity.pdbx_description
1 polymer ?
#
loop_
_entity_poly.entity_id
_entity_poly.type
_entity_poly.pdbx_seq_one_letter_code
_entity_poly.pdbx_strand_id
1 'polypeptide(L)'
;MMVELFAILTPIKANDTIKLDLETNEIVDFIKSDVGNVVMVTGGRNTGRVGVIKNREKHKGSFETIHVQDATGHEFATRMGNVFTVGKGTKPWVTIPKGKGIKLSIIEEARKRLAASAATA
;
A
#
# COMPACT_ATOMS: atom_id res chain seq x y z
N MET A 1 0.68 43.75 -4.26
CA MET A 1 0.42 42.70 -5.27
C MET A 1 0.03 41.45 -4.52
N MET A 2 -1.27 41.14 -4.51
CA MET A 2 -1.82 39.87 -4.06
C MET A 2 -1.16 38.73 -4.83
N VAL A 3 -0.54 37.79 -4.13
CA VAL A 3 -0.41 36.41 -4.61
C VAL A 3 -1.08 35.52 -3.56
N GLU A 4 -2.36 35.34 -3.83
CA GLU A 4 -3.25 34.27 -3.41
C GLU A 4 -3.05 33.67 -2.01
N LEU A 5 -3.76 34.33 -1.10
CA LEU A 5 -4.53 33.69 -0.05
C LEU A 5 -5.54 32.66 -0.65
N PHE A 6 -5.07 31.59 -1.28
CA PHE A 6 -5.89 30.39 -1.45
C PHE A 6 -5.66 29.51 -0.23
N ALA A 7 -6.48 29.75 0.80
CA ALA A 7 -6.84 28.72 1.74
C ALA A 7 -7.42 27.56 0.92
N ILE A 8 -6.58 26.62 0.50
CA ILE A 8 -7.04 25.38 -0.11
C ILE A 8 -7.79 24.66 1.02
N LEU A 9 -9.12 24.63 0.91
CA LEU A 9 -9.96 23.59 1.48
C LEU A 9 -9.44 22.25 0.94
N THR A 10 -8.36 21.72 1.50
CA THR A 10 -7.67 20.56 0.93
C THR A 10 -8.54 19.31 1.08
N PRO A 11 -8.91 18.63 -0.01
CA PRO A 11 -9.54 17.31 0.05
C PRO A 11 -8.60 16.23 0.61
N ILE A 12 -7.32 16.55 0.78
CA ILE A 12 -6.24 15.68 1.25
C ILE A 12 -6.27 15.61 2.78
N LYS A 13 -6.30 14.40 3.33
CA LYS A 13 -6.29 14.12 4.77
C LYS A 13 -5.04 13.35 5.16
N ALA A 14 -4.81 13.25 6.47
CA ALA A 14 -3.72 12.43 6.99
C ALA A 14 -3.82 10.97 6.49
N ASN A 15 -2.67 10.39 6.16
CA ASN A 15 -2.49 9.04 5.58
C ASN A 15 -2.88 8.90 4.11
N ASP A 16 -3.33 9.97 3.45
CA ASP A 16 -3.46 9.99 1.99
C ASP A 16 -2.07 10.07 1.34
N THR A 17 -1.99 9.68 0.06
CA THR A 17 -0.73 9.69 -0.70
C THR A 17 -0.83 10.70 -1.82
N ILE A 18 0.20 11.50 -2.01
CA ILE A 18 0.30 12.50 -3.07
C ILE A 18 1.33 12.07 -4.11
N LYS A 19 1.08 12.44 -5.37
CA LYS A 19 2.05 12.38 -6.45
C LYS A 19 2.65 13.77 -6.61
N LEU A 20 3.94 13.87 -6.33
CA LEU A 20 4.72 15.09 -6.44
C LEU A 20 5.46 15.12 -7.78
N ASP A 21 5.44 16.25 -8.46
CA ASP A 21 6.40 16.54 -9.54
C ASP A 21 7.73 16.99 -8.93
N LEU A 22 8.83 16.34 -9.33
CA LEU A 22 10.16 16.62 -8.76
C LEU A 22 10.80 17.89 -9.33
N GLU A 23 10.33 18.38 -10.49
CA GLU A 23 10.87 19.59 -11.11
C GLU A 23 10.20 20.84 -10.54
N THR A 24 8.87 20.85 -10.48
CA THR A 24 8.09 22.01 -10.02
C THR A 24 7.81 21.98 -8.51
N ASN A 25 7.97 20.84 -7.85
CA ASN A 25 7.53 20.57 -6.47
C ASN A 25 6.02 20.78 -6.26
N GLU A 26 5.23 20.67 -7.32
CA GLU A 26 3.78 20.79 -7.28
C GLU A 26 3.10 19.43 -7.12
N ILE A 27 1.90 19.45 -6.51
CA ILE A 27 1.07 18.25 -6.34
C ILE A 27 0.30 18.02 -7.63
N VAL A 28 0.61 16.93 -8.34
CA VAL A 28 -0.04 16.57 -9.61
C VAL A 28 -1.37 15.86 -9.35
N ASP A 29 -1.39 14.91 -8.42
CA ASP A 29 -2.56 14.09 -8.11
C ASP A 29 -2.45 13.53 -6.69
N PHE A 30 -3.55 13.03 -6.12
CA PHE A 30 -3.55 12.38 -4.82
C PHE A 30 -4.50 11.18 -4.76
N ILE A 31 -4.17 10.22 -3.89
CA ILE A 31 -4.98 9.04 -3.60
C ILE A 31 -5.42 9.11 -2.14
N LYS A 32 -6.72 9.04 -1.94
CA LYS A 32 -7.30 8.88 -0.61
C LYS A 32 -7.06 7.45 -0.09
N SER A 33 -6.62 7.33 1.16
CA SER A 33 -6.49 6.03 1.83
C SER A 33 -7.87 5.53 2.26
N ASP A 34 -8.53 4.83 1.34
CA ASP A 34 -9.88 4.30 1.50
C ASP A 34 -9.97 2.84 1.02
N VAL A 35 -11.07 2.19 1.36
CA VAL A 35 -11.34 0.80 0.96
C VAL A 35 -11.30 0.67 -0.56
N GLY A 36 -10.67 -0.39 -1.06
CA GLY A 36 -10.58 -0.69 -2.49
C GLY A 36 -9.32 -0.17 -3.18
N ASN A 37 -8.45 0.58 -2.50
CA ASN A 37 -7.17 1.04 -3.06
C ASN A 37 -6.01 0.08 -2.74
N VAL A 38 -5.00 0.05 -3.63
CA VAL A 38 -3.77 -0.75 -3.43
C VAL A 38 -2.88 -0.07 -2.42
N VAL A 39 -2.43 -0.85 -1.44
CA VAL A 39 -1.51 -0.42 -0.39
C VAL A 39 -0.32 -1.35 -0.26
N MET A 40 0.79 -0.77 0.17
CA MET A 40 1.99 -1.48 0.58
C MET A 40 2.18 -1.32 2.09
N VAL A 41 2.56 -2.41 2.76
CA VAL A 41 2.91 -2.38 4.18
C VAL A 41 4.36 -1.96 4.35
N THR A 42 4.62 -0.90 5.10
CA THR A 42 5.95 -0.36 5.36
C THR A 42 6.59 -0.88 6.65
N GLY A 43 5.80 -1.45 7.58
CA GLY A 43 6.29 -1.87 8.89
C GLY A 43 5.56 -3.07 9.53
N GLY A 44 6.21 -3.69 10.51
CA GLY A 44 5.68 -4.84 11.27
C GLY A 44 5.94 -6.21 10.63
N ARG A 45 5.14 -7.23 11.02
CA ARG A 45 5.31 -8.62 10.52
C ARG A 45 5.00 -8.78 9.03
N ASN A 46 4.21 -7.86 8.48
CA ASN A 46 3.70 -7.88 7.11
C ASN A 46 4.43 -6.92 6.17
N THR A 47 5.55 -6.31 6.58
CA THR A 47 6.35 -5.40 5.75
C THR A 47 6.65 -5.98 4.37
N GLY A 48 6.57 -5.13 3.35
CA GLY A 48 6.82 -5.47 1.96
C GLY A 48 5.66 -6.20 1.27
N ARG A 49 4.57 -6.51 1.99
CA ARG A 49 3.37 -7.06 1.36
C ARG A 49 2.57 -5.96 0.67
N VAL A 50 1.99 -6.30 -0.48
CA VAL A 50 1.13 -5.41 -1.26
C VAL A 50 -0.23 -6.07 -1.45
N GLY A 51 -1.29 -5.29 -1.28
CA GLY A 51 -2.66 -5.78 -1.44
C GLY A 51 -3.67 -4.65 -1.50
N VAL A 52 -4.94 -4.99 -1.56
CA VAL A 52 -6.06 -4.04 -1.60
C VAL A 52 -6.69 -3.95 -0.22
N ILE A 53 -7.00 -2.74 0.25
CA ILE A 53 -7.76 -2.56 1.50
C ILE A 53 -9.15 -3.15 1.31
N LYS A 54 -9.52 -4.12 2.16
CA LYS A 54 -10.87 -4.70 2.22
C LYS A 54 -11.75 -4.03 3.25
N ASN A 55 -11.20 -3.77 4.42
CA ASN A 55 -11.94 -3.18 5.52
C ASN A 55 -11.05 -2.27 6.37
N ARG A 56 -11.66 -1.26 6.98
CA ARG A 56 -11.01 -0.35 7.91
C ARG A 56 -11.81 -0.33 9.20
N GLU A 57 -11.21 -0.85 10.27
CA GLU A 57 -11.81 -0.87 11.58
C GLU A 57 -11.27 0.29 12.43
N LYS A 58 -12.19 1.16 12.86
CA LYS A 58 -11.87 2.32 13.69
C LYS A 58 -12.21 2.04 15.14
N HIS A 59 -11.19 2.04 15.99
CA HIS A 59 -11.36 1.92 17.43
C HIS A 59 -11.17 3.28 18.10
N LYS A 60 -12.14 3.73 18.90
CA LYS A 60 -11.99 4.96 19.68
C LYS A 60 -10.91 4.78 20.74
N GLY A 61 -9.91 5.66 20.76
CA GLY A 61 -8.82 5.62 21.74
C GLY A 61 -7.70 4.62 21.46
N SER A 62 -7.72 3.95 20.29
CA SER A 62 -6.64 3.03 19.87
C SER A 62 -6.30 3.24 18.39
N PHE A 63 -5.34 2.48 17.89
CA PHE A 63 -4.96 2.51 16.49
C PHE A 63 -6.07 1.94 15.61
N GLU A 64 -6.23 2.52 14.42
CA GLU A 64 -7.08 1.96 13.40
C GLU A 64 -6.42 0.71 12.78
N THR A 65 -7.22 -0.35 12.64
CA THR A 65 -6.79 -1.62 12.05
C THR A 65 -7.28 -1.67 10.61
N ILE A 66 -6.39 -2.00 9.69
CA ILE A 66 -6.69 -2.14 8.26
C ILE A 66 -6.56 -3.61 7.88
N HIS A 67 -7.61 -4.16 7.28
CA HIS A 67 -7.61 -5.48 6.69
C HIS A 67 -7.28 -5.35 5.21
N VAL A 68 -6.23 -6.05 4.79
CA VAL A 68 -5.69 -6.03 3.43
C VAL A 68 -5.73 -7.45 2.88
N GLN A 69 -6.17 -7.57 1.62
CA GLN A 69 -6.12 -8.82 0.85
C GLN A 69 -5.07 -8.68 -0.26
N ASP A 70 -4.11 -9.59 -0.33
CA ASP A 70 -3.16 -9.62 -1.43
C ASP A 70 -3.75 -10.27 -2.70
N ALA A 71 -2.98 -10.25 -3.80
CA ALA A 71 -3.41 -10.81 -5.08
C ALA A 71 -3.61 -12.33 -5.08
N THR A 72 -3.09 -13.03 -4.07
CA THR A 72 -3.27 -14.49 -3.87
C THR A 72 -4.49 -14.82 -3.00
N GLY A 73 -5.19 -13.80 -2.49
CA GLY A 73 -6.35 -13.97 -1.63
C GLY A 73 -6.02 -14.12 -0.15
N HIS A 74 -4.73 -14.04 0.24
CA HIS A 74 -4.36 -14.07 1.65
C HIS A 74 -4.72 -12.74 2.31
N GLU A 75 -5.46 -12.83 3.40
CA GLU A 75 -5.85 -11.67 4.21
C GLU A 75 -4.92 -11.51 5.41
N PHE A 76 -4.65 -10.25 5.75
CA PHE A 76 -3.89 -9.89 6.93
C PHE A 76 -4.30 -8.52 7.43
N ALA A 77 -4.01 -8.24 8.70
CA ALA A 77 -4.34 -6.99 9.34
C ALA A 77 -3.07 -6.23 9.76
N THR A 78 -3.06 -4.91 9.56
CA THR A 78 -1.98 -4.03 10.01
C THR A 78 -2.54 -2.74 10.60
N ARG A 79 -1.75 -2.02 11.39
CA ARG A 79 -2.12 -0.68 11.86
C ARG A 79 -2.08 0.32 10.70
N MET A 80 -2.95 1.33 10.70
CA MET A 80 -2.99 2.40 9.69
C MET A 80 -1.63 3.06 9.47
N GLY A 81 -0.85 3.32 10.52
CA GLY A 81 0.47 3.95 10.40
C GLY A 81 1.52 3.12 9.64
N ASN A 82 1.27 1.82 9.43
CA ASN A 82 2.17 0.93 8.67
C ASN A 82 1.72 0.74 7.22
N VAL A 83 0.71 1.48 6.76
CA VAL A 83 0.10 1.31 5.45
C VAL A 83 0.36 2.54 4.60
N PHE A 84 0.86 2.30 3.39
CA PHE A 84 1.14 3.33 2.40
C PHE A 84 0.34 3.08 1.12
N THR A 85 -0.43 4.05 0.66
CA THR A 85 -1.29 3.88 -0.52
C THR A 85 -0.47 4.05 -1.79
N VAL A 86 -0.38 3.01 -2.61
CA VAL A 86 0.48 2.98 -3.80
C VAL A 86 -0.30 3.03 -5.11
N GLY A 87 -1.64 2.93 -5.06
CA GLY A 87 -2.45 2.88 -6.26
C GLY A 87 -3.93 3.12 -6.02
N LYS A 88 -4.63 3.48 -7.10
CA LYS A 88 -6.08 3.70 -7.12
C LYS A 88 -6.77 2.43 -7.63
N GLY A 89 -7.75 1.94 -6.89
CA GLY A 89 -8.38 0.65 -7.21
C GLY A 89 -7.37 -0.49 -7.14
N THR A 90 -7.24 -1.24 -8.23
CA THR A 90 -6.25 -2.32 -8.40
C THR A 90 -5.01 -1.92 -9.20
N LYS A 91 -4.93 -0.66 -9.67
CA LYS A 91 -3.84 -0.17 -10.50
C LYS A 91 -2.79 0.57 -9.65
N PRO A 92 -1.60 0.01 -9.44
CA PRO A 92 -0.51 0.71 -8.76
C PRO A 92 0.02 1.86 -9.63
N TRP A 93 0.39 2.98 -9.00
CA TRP A 93 1.06 4.10 -9.65
C TRP A 93 2.58 3.88 -9.78
N VAL A 94 3.14 3.05 -8.90
CA VAL A 94 4.55 2.68 -8.90
C VAL A 94 4.73 1.25 -9.38
N THR A 95 5.89 0.98 -9.97
CA THR A 95 6.27 -0.39 -10.35
C THR A 95 6.50 -1.22 -9.09
N ILE A 96 5.77 -2.32 -8.95
CA ILE A 96 5.92 -3.23 -7.81
C ILE A 96 7.11 -4.17 -8.08
N PRO A 97 8.02 -4.40 -7.11
CA PRO A 97 9.17 -5.27 -7.28
C PRO A 97 8.81 -6.73 -7.59
N LYS A 98 9.82 -7.52 -8.00
CA LYS A 98 9.69 -8.95 -8.31
C LYS A 98 8.99 -9.68 -7.16
N GLY A 99 7.92 -10.41 -7.47
CA GLY A 99 7.07 -11.07 -6.48
C GLY A 99 5.79 -10.31 -6.12
N LYS A 100 5.55 -9.12 -6.70
CA LYS A 100 4.30 -8.36 -6.57
C LYS A 100 3.88 -8.06 -5.11
N GLY A 101 4.82 -8.11 -4.16
CA GLY A 101 4.52 -7.97 -2.73
C GLY A 101 3.76 -9.16 -2.14
N ILE A 102 3.88 -10.34 -2.72
CA ILE A 102 3.28 -11.57 -2.18
C ILE A 102 4.30 -12.25 -1.26
N LYS A 103 3.91 -12.45 0.00
CA LYS A 103 4.68 -13.24 0.96
C LYS A 103 4.18 -14.67 0.93
N LEU A 104 5.01 -15.58 0.44
CA LEU A 104 4.72 -17.00 0.37
C LEU A 104 4.76 -17.62 1.78
N SER A 105 4.02 -18.71 1.96
CA SER A 105 4.17 -19.55 3.14
C SER A 105 5.51 -20.31 3.11
N ILE A 106 5.98 -20.75 4.28
CA ILE A 106 7.23 -21.49 4.42
C ILE A 106 7.25 -22.74 3.51
N ILE A 107 6.10 -23.40 3.37
CA ILE A 107 5.95 -24.60 2.54
C ILE A 107 6.05 -24.24 1.04
N GLU A 108 5.43 -23.15 0.61
CA GLU A 108 5.52 -22.67 -0.77
C GLU A 108 6.92 -22.20 -1.14
N GLU A 109 7.60 -21.50 -0.23
CA GLU A 109 9.00 -21.10 -0.42
C GLU A 109 9.92 -22.33 -0.55
N ALA A 110 9.73 -23.34 0.31
CA ALA A 110 10.50 -24.58 0.24
C ALA A 110 10.29 -25.31 -1.10
N ARG A 111 9.04 -25.46 -1.55
CA ARG A 111 8.71 -26.07 -2.85
C ARG A 111 9.31 -25.28 -4.01
N LYS A 112 9.21 -23.96 -3.98
CA LYS A 112 9.79 -23.09 -5.01
C LYS A 112 11.32 -23.22 -5.08
N ARG A 113 11.99 -23.31 -3.92
CA ARG A 113 13.44 -23.50 -3.84
C ARG A 113 13.86 -24.87 -4.40
N LEU A 114 13.15 -25.94 -4.03
CA LEU A 114 13.41 -27.30 -4.54
C LEU A 114 13.20 -27.40 -6.05
N ALA A 115 12.11 -26.82 -6.56
CA ALA A 115 11.84 -26.78 -8.00
C ALA A 115 12.90 -25.98 -8.77
N ALA A 116 13.36 -24.86 -8.22
CA ALA A 116 14.43 -24.06 -8.82
C ALA A 116 15.75 -24.85 -8.86
N SER A 117 16.13 -25.55 -7.79
CA SER A 117 17.34 -26.38 -7.78
C SER A 117 17.28 -27.55 -8.76
N ALA A 118 16.10 -28.16 -8.94
CA ALA A 118 15.92 -29.26 -9.88
C ALA A 118 15.93 -28.83 -11.35
N ALA A 119 15.61 -27.57 -11.65
CA ALA A 119 15.64 -27.02 -13.01
C ALA A 119 17.03 -26.55 -13.46
N THR A 120 17.97 -26.39 -12.51
CA THR A 120 19.37 -26.02 -12.77
C THR A 120 20.34 -27.21 -12.80
N ALA A 121 19.85 -28.41 -12.51
CA ALA A 121 20.58 -29.67 -12.61
C ALA A 121 20.24 -30.37 -13.94
#